data_AF-A5E2P9-F1
#
_entry.id   AF-A5E2P9-F1
#
_cell.length_a   1.000
_cell.length_b   1.000
_cell.length_c   1.000
_cell.angle_alpha   90.00
_cell.angle_beta   90.00
_cell.angle_gamma   90.00
#
_symmetry.space_group_name_H-M   'P 1'
#
loop_
_entity.id
_entity.type
_entity.pdbx_description
1 polymer ?
#
loop_
_entity_poly.entity_id
_entity_poly.type
_entity_poly.pdbx_seq_one_letter_code
_entity_poly.pdbx_strand_id
1 'polypeptide(L)'
;MTHTGSFPFRICTNTNYHNNNNSNRNILVLLILLITTTATVSASHGDNLYEFQDCLSKCVCSEIPPQMYSVFWSCLSNCNYYCQQSITNQRAQEKLPMVQFYGKWPFRRIMGIQELALVVFSLGNLWVNWTNLKMITRQYKKNSNHNTSTTSLTTSTTTSSYPNNGKNNKSLGAYTNNHYLGKHEEVRVMYWQYMVLLAVSCMGWIFSMIFHTYDIGVTETLDYIGAFAIILANLNVITVRVFHLNHKKNWSKLLIWQGGLLILYTYHVIRLYMHWDYAYNMQINMIMGFSAMILWIVHSLQVARKYRANFVIYNNSIQLLPYETRILAKLHYLRISKLWLIPYIPIINNCILVCGILLEVNDFEPWWRLVDAHSLWHLLTIFPNLIWFDWNVWDIEMTKLLD
;
A
#
# COMPACT_ATOMS: atom_id res chain seq x y z
N MET A 1 43.57 41.96 -50.52
CA MET A 1 43.85 41.41 -49.18
C MET A 1 42.54 40.82 -48.66
N THR A 2 42.17 39.59 -49.03
CA THR A 2 42.51 38.28 -48.41
C THR A 2 41.65 37.93 -47.18
N HIS A 3 41.00 36.76 -47.28
CA HIS A 3 40.32 35.89 -46.29
C HIS A 3 38.86 36.25 -45.91
N THR A 4 37.80 35.41 -46.07
CA THR A 4 37.48 33.97 -45.88
C THR A 4 37.54 33.44 -44.45
N GLY A 5 36.42 32.90 -43.95
CA GLY A 5 36.33 31.94 -42.82
C GLY A 5 35.06 32.13 -41.97
N SER A 6 33.98 31.34 -42.11
CA SER A 6 33.72 29.99 -41.54
C SER A 6 33.45 29.95 -40.02
N PHE A 7 32.25 29.47 -39.66
CA PHE A 7 31.72 29.11 -38.32
C PHE A 7 32.70 28.31 -37.44
N PRO A 8 32.57 28.33 -36.09
CA PRO A 8 31.83 27.24 -35.43
C PRO A 8 31.04 27.59 -34.15
N PHE A 9 29.98 26.80 -33.95
CA PHE A 9 29.34 26.48 -32.68
C PHE A 9 30.37 26.30 -31.55
N ARG A 10 30.16 26.94 -30.40
CA ARG A 10 30.84 26.57 -29.15
C ARG A 10 29.83 25.97 -28.17
N ILE A 11 29.96 24.66 -28.02
CA ILE A 11 29.37 23.84 -26.96
C ILE A 11 29.95 24.34 -25.62
N CYS A 12 29.09 24.83 -24.73
CA CYS A 12 29.43 24.96 -23.32
C CYS A 12 28.93 23.73 -22.57
N THR A 13 29.75 22.69 -22.53
CA THR A 13 29.69 21.68 -21.47
C THR A 13 30.40 22.25 -20.24
N ASN A 14 29.67 22.50 -19.16
CA ASN A 14 30.27 22.39 -17.85
C ASN A 14 29.23 21.91 -16.82
N THR A 15 29.30 20.61 -16.54
CA THR A 15 28.61 19.91 -15.48
C THR A 15 29.31 20.20 -14.15
N ASN A 16 28.70 21.02 -13.30
CA ASN A 16 28.99 21.01 -11.86
C ASN A 16 27.97 20.13 -11.16
N TYR A 17 28.23 18.82 -11.19
CA TYR A 17 27.50 17.81 -10.42
C TYR A 17 28.14 17.72 -9.02
N HIS A 18 27.87 18.70 -8.15
CA HIS A 18 28.33 18.66 -6.76
C HIS A 18 27.35 17.85 -5.90
N ASN A 19 27.79 16.63 -5.56
CA ASN A 19 27.53 15.86 -4.35
C ASN A 19 26.21 16.13 -3.58
N ASN A 20 25.13 15.44 -4.00
CA ASN A 20 23.90 15.29 -3.23
C ASN A 20 23.87 14.01 -2.37
N ASN A 21 25.04 13.46 -2.02
CA ASN A 21 25.16 12.17 -1.32
C ASN A 21 25.06 12.28 0.22
N ASN A 22 25.27 13.46 0.80
CA ASN A 22 25.24 13.62 2.27
C ASN A 22 23.82 13.85 2.81
N SER A 23 22.91 14.46 2.03
CA SER A 23 21.53 14.67 2.48
C SER A 23 20.73 13.37 2.57
N ASN A 24 21.01 12.41 1.68
CA ASN A 24 20.29 11.13 1.64
C ASN A 24 20.77 10.15 2.73
N ARG A 25 22.05 10.21 3.12
CA ARG A 25 22.58 9.43 4.26
C ARG A 25 21.97 9.88 5.58
N ASN A 26 21.78 11.19 5.79
CA ASN A 26 21.26 11.71 7.05
C ASN A 26 19.78 11.37 7.25
N ILE A 27 18.97 11.36 6.18
CA ILE A 27 17.56 10.94 6.24
C ILE A 27 17.45 9.43 6.49
N LEU A 28 18.28 8.62 5.84
CA LEU A 28 18.30 7.17 6.04
C LEU A 28 18.73 6.81 7.48
N VAL A 29 19.71 7.52 8.03
CA VAL A 29 20.18 7.34 9.42
C VAL A 29 19.14 7.80 10.43
N LEU A 30 18.40 8.89 10.17
CA LEU A 30 17.26 9.34 11.00
C LEU A 30 16.10 8.33 11.00
N LEU A 31 15.80 7.73 9.85
CA LEU A 31 14.78 6.68 9.73
C LEU A 31 15.20 5.37 10.41
N ILE A 32 16.49 5.05 10.40
CA ILE A 32 17.03 3.86 11.11
C ILE A 32 17.11 4.09 12.62
N LEU A 33 17.43 5.32 13.08
CA LEU A 33 17.48 5.67 14.51
C LEU A 33 16.09 5.72 15.19
N LEU A 34 15.01 5.85 14.42
CA LEU A 34 13.64 5.74 14.95
C LEU A 34 13.23 4.28 15.26
N ILE A 35 14.03 3.28 14.84
CA ILE A 35 13.68 1.85 14.93
C ILE A 35 14.12 1.21 16.26
N THR A 36 14.94 1.88 17.08
CA THR A 36 15.53 1.27 18.29
C THR A 36 14.93 1.73 19.63
N THR A 37 13.71 2.26 19.65
CA THR A 37 12.98 2.42 20.92
C THR A 37 12.14 1.17 21.17
N THR A 38 12.70 0.21 21.90
CA THR A 38 11.89 -0.85 22.52
C THR A 38 10.98 -0.21 23.56
N ALA A 39 9.72 0.03 23.19
CA ALA A 39 8.70 0.43 24.12
C ALA A 39 8.55 -0.68 25.16
N THR A 40 8.88 -0.39 26.41
CA THR A 40 8.56 -1.26 27.54
C THR A 40 7.03 -1.32 27.64
N VAL A 41 6.44 -2.52 27.51
CA VAL A 41 5.01 -2.74 27.70
C VAL A 41 4.71 -2.55 29.19
N SER A 42 4.30 -1.34 29.57
CA SER A 42 3.73 -1.08 30.88
C SER A 42 2.23 -1.34 30.82
N ALA A 43 1.67 -1.91 31.88
CA ALA A 43 0.21 -2.02 32.02
C ALA A 43 -0.40 -0.62 31.94
N SER A 44 -1.58 -0.51 31.32
CA SER A 44 -2.17 0.81 31.12
C SER A 44 -2.52 1.45 32.45
N HIS A 45 -2.38 2.78 32.55
CA HIS A 45 -2.63 3.46 33.83
C HIS A 45 -4.04 3.21 34.35
N GLY A 46 -5.05 3.12 33.46
CA GLY A 46 -6.43 2.83 33.83
C GLY A 46 -6.63 1.45 34.46
N ASP A 47 -5.79 0.47 34.11
CA ASP A 47 -5.88 -0.90 34.64
C ASP A 47 -5.52 -0.96 36.13
N ASN A 48 -4.72 -0.01 36.62
CA ASN A 48 -4.28 0.05 38.01
C ASN A 48 -5.17 0.94 38.89
N LEU A 49 -6.22 1.56 38.35
CA LEU A 49 -7.14 2.38 39.12
C LEU A 49 -7.98 1.51 40.05
N TYR A 50 -7.98 1.84 41.35
CA TYR A 50 -8.78 1.14 42.35
C TYR A 50 -10.26 1.17 42.00
N GLU A 51 -10.76 2.33 41.55
CA GLU A 51 -12.15 2.55 41.18
C GLU A 51 -12.57 1.68 40.00
N PHE A 52 -11.65 1.44 39.05
CA PHE A 52 -11.90 0.56 37.91
C PHE A 52 -12.00 -0.91 38.34
N GLN A 53 -11.05 -1.38 39.15
CA GLN A 53 -11.05 -2.74 39.68
C GLN A 53 -12.25 -3.02 40.60
N ASP A 54 -12.59 -2.05 41.45
CA ASP A 54 -13.76 -2.12 42.32
C ASP A 54 -15.05 -2.22 41.49
N CYS A 55 -15.21 -1.38 40.46
CA CYS A 55 -16.34 -1.44 39.54
C CYS A 55 -16.46 -2.81 38.87
N LEU A 56 -15.36 -3.37 38.34
CA LEU A 56 -15.36 -4.68 37.69
C LEU A 56 -15.80 -5.79 38.66
N SER A 57 -15.32 -5.76 39.91
CA SER A 57 -15.63 -6.79 40.91
C SER A 57 -17.10 -6.80 41.35
N LYS A 58 -17.76 -5.64 41.30
CA LYS A 58 -19.15 -5.44 41.76
C LYS A 58 -20.16 -5.41 40.61
N CYS A 59 -19.72 -5.47 39.36
CA CYS A 59 -20.60 -5.27 38.23
C CYS A 59 -21.61 -6.41 38.07
N VAL A 60 -22.91 -6.06 38.01
CA VAL A 60 -24.01 -6.96 37.72
C VAL A 60 -24.69 -6.53 36.43
N CYS A 61 -24.74 -7.43 35.44
CA CYS A 61 -25.19 -7.06 34.08
C CYS A 61 -26.64 -6.60 33.97
N SER A 62 -27.52 -7.05 34.86
CA SER A 62 -28.91 -6.59 34.91
C SER A 62 -29.06 -5.12 35.34
N GLU A 63 -28.03 -4.55 35.95
CA GLU A 63 -28.01 -3.18 36.47
C GLU A 63 -27.33 -2.19 35.50
N ILE A 64 -26.74 -2.67 34.41
CA ILE A 64 -26.11 -1.81 33.40
C ILE A 64 -27.20 -0.98 32.70
N PRO A 65 -27.03 0.35 32.57
CA PRO A 65 -27.96 1.19 31.84
C PRO A 65 -28.21 0.66 30.41
N PRO A 66 -29.47 0.59 29.94
CA PRO A 66 -29.81 0.02 28.63
C PRO A 66 -29.07 0.66 27.45
N GLN A 67 -28.67 1.93 27.56
CA GLN A 67 -27.92 2.66 26.53
C GLN A 67 -26.47 2.17 26.38
N MET A 68 -25.92 1.55 27.42
CA MET A 68 -24.53 1.06 27.47
C MET A 68 -24.46 -0.46 27.36
N TYR A 69 -25.59 -1.13 27.57
CA TYR A 69 -25.75 -2.56 27.39
C TYR A 69 -25.94 -2.92 25.91
N SER A 70 -25.27 -3.97 25.45
CA SER A 70 -25.48 -4.51 24.11
C SER A 70 -25.65 -6.02 24.16
N VAL A 71 -26.75 -6.51 23.59
CA VAL A 71 -27.11 -7.94 23.55
C VAL A 71 -26.10 -8.77 22.77
N PHE A 72 -25.41 -8.16 21.81
CA PHE A 72 -24.36 -8.81 21.03
C PHE A 72 -23.10 -9.12 21.85
N TRP A 73 -22.94 -8.54 23.04
CA TRP A 73 -21.74 -8.68 23.87
C TRP A 73 -22.02 -9.53 25.11
N SER A 74 -20.99 -10.27 25.56
CA SER A 74 -21.07 -11.03 26.80
C SER A 74 -21.30 -10.10 28.01
N CYS A 75 -21.83 -10.67 29.10
CA CYS A 75 -21.98 -9.93 30.36
C CYS A 75 -20.64 -9.33 30.84
N LEU A 76 -19.57 -10.11 30.82
CA LEU A 76 -18.23 -9.64 31.20
C LEU A 76 -17.77 -8.45 30.33
N SER A 77 -17.98 -8.53 29.01
CA SER A 77 -17.62 -7.46 28.07
C SER A 77 -18.45 -6.19 28.27
N ASN A 78 -19.74 -6.34 28.60
CA ASN A 78 -20.62 -5.22 28.93
C ASN A 78 -20.20 -4.56 30.26
N CYS A 79 -19.86 -5.35 31.28
CA CYS A 79 -19.33 -4.85 32.54
C CYS A 79 -18.02 -4.08 32.35
N ASN A 80 -17.08 -4.65 31.59
CA ASN A 80 -15.82 -3.97 31.27
C ASN A 80 -16.07 -2.63 30.58
N TYR A 81 -16.86 -2.62 29.51
CA TYR A 81 -17.24 -1.40 28.81
C TYR A 81 -17.90 -0.36 29.72
N TYR A 82 -18.88 -0.79 30.53
CA TYR A 82 -19.57 0.08 31.48
C TYR A 82 -18.60 0.73 32.46
N CYS A 83 -17.72 -0.06 33.09
CA CYS A 83 -16.74 0.45 34.05
C CYS A 83 -15.75 1.42 33.40
N GLN A 84 -15.22 1.11 32.22
CA GLN A 84 -14.36 2.04 31.47
C GLN A 84 -15.07 3.38 31.23
N GLN A 85 -16.30 3.34 30.73
CA GLN A 85 -17.05 4.58 30.45
C GLN A 85 -17.39 5.36 31.72
N SER A 86 -17.77 4.66 32.80
CA SER A 86 -18.10 5.27 34.09
C SER A 86 -16.90 6.02 34.68
N ILE A 87 -15.75 5.34 34.80
CA ILE A 87 -14.51 5.95 35.29
C ILE A 87 -14.06 7.10 34.39
N THR A 88 -14.18 6.95 33.07
CA THR A 88 -13.82 8.03 32.15
C THR A 88 -14.74 9.25 32.30
N ASN A 89 -16.03 9.05 32.59
CA ASN A 89 -16.97 10.14 32.86
C ASN A 89 -16.66 10.83 34.20
N GLN A 90 -16.37 10.06 35.26
CA GLN A 90 -15.98 10.59 36.56
C GLN A 90 -14.72 11.46 36.45
N ARG A 91 -13.66 10.93 35.82
CA ARG A 91 -12.41 11.67 35.60
C ARG A 91 -12.62 12.97 34.82
N ALA A 92 -13.48 12.94 33.80
CA ALA A 92 -13.82 14.14 33.05
C ALA A 92 -14.53 15.22 33.90
N GLN A 93 -15.40 14.81 34.84
CA GLN A 93 -16.04 15.73 35.80
C GLN A 93 -15.01 16.34 36.78
N GLU A 94 -14.04 15.54 37.19
CA GLU A 94 -12.92 15.95 38.05
C GLU A 94 -11.81 16.72 37.31
N LYS A 95 -11.96 16.95 35.99
CA LYS A 95 -10.95 17.57 35.11
C LYS A 95 -9.61 16.85 35.09
N LEU A 96 -9.64 15.53 35.30
CA LEU A 96 -8.48 14.65 35.17
C LEU A 96 -8.33 14.16 33.72
N PRO A 97 -7.09 13.90 33.25
CA PRO A 97 -6.85 13.39 31.91
C PRO A 97 -7.48 12.01 31.71
N MET A 98 -7.90 11.74 30.48
CA MET A 98 -8.35 10.41 30.06
C MET A 98 -7.20 9.42 30.16
N VAL A 99 -7.52 8.17 30.47
CA VAL A 99 -6.54 7.08 30.61
C VAL A 99 -6.97 5.92 29.73
N GLN A 100 -6.00 5.16 29.26
CA GLN A 100 -6.22 3.92 28.53
C GLN A 100 -6.54 2.78 29.50
N PHE A 101 -7.26 1.78 29.00
CA PHE A 101 -7.58 0.52 29.68
C PHE A 101 -7.17 -0.62 28.76
N TYR A 102 -6.41 -1.58 29.27
CA TYR A 102 -5.83 -2.69 28.50
C TYR A 102 -5.08 -2.23 27.24
N GLY A 103 -4.44 -1.06 27.32
CA GLY A 103 -3.70 -0.45 26.21
C GLY A 103 -4.57 0.21 25.13
N LYS A 104 -5.88 0.36 25.35
CA LYS A 104 -6.82 0.99 24.41
C LYS A 104 -7.53 2.18 25.03
N TRP A 105 -7.93 3.13 24.19
CA TRP A 105 -8.76 4.25 24.62
C TRP A 105 -10.23 3.81 24.83
N PRO A 106 -10.97 4.41 25.78
CA PRO A 106 -12.34 4.02 26.09
C PRO A 106 -13.34 4.57 25.06
N PHE A 107 -13.41 3.96 23.88
CA PHE A 107 -14.33 4.34 22.80
C PHE A 107 -15.80 4.18 23.17
N ARG A 108 -16.67 5.04 22.61
CA ARG A 108 -18.12 4.92 22.76
C ARG A 108 -18.70 3.95 21.74
N ARG A 109 -19.50 2.98 22.22
CA ARG A 109 -20.28 2.10 21.36
C ARG A 109 -21.42 2.84 20.68
N ILE A 110 -21.58 2.62 19.38
CA ILE A 110 -22.72 3.10 18.60
C ILE A 110 -23.34 1.90 17.90
N MET A 111 -24.63 1.62 18.18
CA MET A 111 -25.34 0.45 17.63
C MET A 111 -24.62 -0.89 17.87
N GLY A 112 -23.92 -1.02 19.00
CA GLY A 112 -23.16 -2.23 19.35
C GLY A 112 -21.74 -2.32 18.76
N ILE A 113 -21.35 -1.39 17.88
CA ILE A 113 -20.00 -1.29 17.30
C ILE A 113 -19.09 -0.53 18.29
N GLN A 114 -17.97 -1.14 18.69
CA GLN A 114 -17.01 -0.54 19.62
C GLN A 114 -16.25 0.63 18.99
N GLU A 115 -15.77 0.48 17.75
CA GLU A 115 -14.85 1.43 17.10
C GLU A 115 -15.40 1.90 15.75
N LEU A 116 -16.48 2.69 15.79
CA LEU A 116 -17.24 3.04 14.59
C LEU A 116 -16.41 3.73 13.49
N ALA A 117 -15.52 4.65 13.87
CA ALA A 117 -14.68 5.35 12.89
C ALA A 117 -13.75 4.37 12.15
N LEU A 118 -13.13 3.45 12.87
CA LEU A 118 -12.27 2.41 12.31
C LEU A 118 -13.05 1.49 11.36
N VAL A 119 -14.27 1.07 11.73
CA VAL A 119 -15.14 0.28 10.84
C VAL A 119 -15.43 1.03 9.53
N VAL A 120 -15.78 2.33 9.61
CA VAL A 120 -16.07 3.16 8.43
C VAL A 120 -14.83 3.33 7.54
N PHE A 121 -13.66 3.58 8.13
CA PHE A 121 -12.43 3.78 7.36
C PHE A 121 -11.90 2.46 6.77
N SER A 122 -12.05 1.34 7.46
CA SER A 122 -11.73 0.00 6.92
C SER A 122 -12.66 -0.35 5.74
N LEU A 123 -13.96 -0.01 5.82
CA LEU A 123 -14.88 -0.12 4.69
C LEU A 123 -14.46 0.77 3.50
N GLY A 124 -14.01 1.99 3.78
CA GLY A 124 -13.46 2.88 2.76
C GLY A 124 -12.27 2.28 2.02
N ASN A 125 -11.31 1.71 2.77
CA ASN A 125 -10.18 0.99 2.20
C ASN A 125 -10.60 -0.24 1.40
N LEU A 126 -11.54 -1.05 1.91
CA LEU A 126 -12.09 -2.19 1.21
C LEU A 126 -12.71 -1.77 -0.13
N TRP A 127 -13.51 -0.69 -0.13
CA TRP A 127 -14.15 -0.18 -1.33
C TRP A 127 -13.13 0.25 -2.40
N VAL A 128 -12.10 1.03 -2.02
CA VAL A 128 -11.06 1.46 -2.95
C VAL A 128 -10.28 0.25 -3.50
N ASN A 129 -9.88 -0.69 -2.65
CA ASN A 129 -9.16 -1.89 -3.09
C ASN A 129 -10.02 -2.76 -4.03
N TRP A 130 -11.31 -2.92 -3.74
CA TRP A 130 -12.24 -3.67 -4.57
C TRP A 130 -12.44 -3.03 -5.95
N THR A 131 -12.57 -1.71 -6.03
CA THR A 131 -12.69 -1.01 -7.32
C THR A 131 -11.41 -1.15 -8.16
N ASN A 132 -10.25 -1.05 -7.53
CA ASN A 132 -8.95 -1.29 -8.17
C ASN A 132 -8.80 -2.75 -8.62
N LEU A 133 -9.28 -3.72 -7.83
CA LEU A 133 -9.23 -5.14 -8.19
C LEU A 133 -9.99 -5.39 -9.50
N LYS A 134 -11.19 -4.82 -9.63
CA LYS A 134 -11.98 -4.90 -10.88
C LYS A 134 -11.24 -4.27 -12.06
N MET A 135 -10.61 -3.10 -11.86
CA MET A 135 -9.83 -2.41 -12.88
C MET A 135 -8.63 -3.25 -13.36
N ILE A 136 -7.81 -3.74 -12.43
CA ILE A 136 -6.62 -4.53 -12.75
C ILE A 136 -7.02 -5.87 -13.39
N THR A 137 -8.10 -6.50 -12.93
CA THR A 137 -8.61 -7.74 -13.54
C THR A 137 -8.98 -7.54 -15.02
N ARG A 138 -9.56 -6.38 -15.38
CA ARG A 138 -9.84 -6.05 -16.78
C ARG A 138 -8.54 -5.90 -17.59
N GLN A 139 -7.52 -5.25 -17.03
CA GLN A 139 -6.21 -5.12 -17.69
C GLN A 139 -5.53 -6.49 -17.87
N TYR A 140 -5.58 -7.35 -16.85
CA TYR A 140 -5.08 -8.72 -16.94
C TYR A 140 -5.75 -9.50 -18.09
N LYS A 141 -7.09 -9.50 -18.14
CA LYS A 141 -7.86 -10.18 -19.21
C LYS A 141 -7.54 -9.63 -20.60
N LYS A 142 -7.44 -8.29 -20.74
CA LYS A 142 -7.08 -7.63 -22.01
C LYS A 142 -5.73 -8.13 -22.56
N ASN A 143 -4.73 -8.26 -21.70
CA ASN A 143 -3.39 -8.74 -22.10
C ASN A 143 -3.32 -10.27 -22.22
N SER A 144 -4.29 -11.02 -21.69
CA SER A 144 -4.39 -12.47 -21.90
C SER A 144 -4.94 -12.84 -23.29
N ASN A 145 -5.98 -12.14 -23.76
CA ASN A 145 -6.65 -12.47 -25.02
C ASN A 145 -5.79 -12.18 -26.27
N HIS A 146 -4.81 -11.27 -26.17
CA HIS A 146 -3.94 -10.92 -27.29
C HIS A 146 -3.04 -12.09 -27.72
N ASN A 147 -2.68 -12.98 -26.79
CA ASN A 147 -1.91 -14.20 -27.09
C ASN A 147 -2.76 -15.20 -27.91
N THR A 148 -4.07 -15.25 -27.72
CA THR A 148 -4.96 -16.16 -28.46
C THR A 148 -5.18 -15.70 -29.91
N SER A 149 -5.39 -14.40 -30.13
CA SER A 149 -5.63 -13.84 -31.47
C SER A 149 -4.39 -13.78 -32.37
N THR A 150 -3.19 -13.63 -31.78
CA THR A 150 -1.94 -13.62 -32.55
C THR A 150 -1.58 -15.03 -33.02
N THR A 151 -1.91 -16.05 -32.23
CA THR A 151 -1.68 -17.47 -32.58
C THR A 151 -2.61 -17.94 -33.70
N SER A 152 -3.85 -17.43 -33.78
CA SER A 152 -4.82 -17.77 -34.84
C SER A 152 -4.57 -17.07 -36.19
N LEU A 153 -3.86 -15.92 -36.20
CA LEU A 153 -3.51 -15.24 -37.45
C LEU A 153 -2.33 -15.92 -38.17
N THR A 154 -1.43 -16.60 -37.44
CA THR A 154 -0.32 -17.36 -38.03
C THR A 154 -0.74 -18.67 -38.71
N THR A 155 -1.95 -19.18 -38.44
CA THR A 155 -2.49 -20.39 -39.07
C THR A 155 -3.35 -20.13 -40.31
N SER A 156 -3.50 -18.86 -40.73
CA SER A 156 -4.35 -18.46 -41.85
C SER A 156 -3.67 -17.51 -42.84
N THR A 157 -2.38 -17.70 -43.11
CA THR A 157 -1.78 -17.12 -44.33
C THR A 157 -2.01 -18.05 -45.51
N THR A 158 -3.07 -17.72 -46.23
CA THR A 158 -3.41 -18.14 -47.59
C THR A 158 -2.20 -18.09 -48.53
N THR A 159 -2.11 -19.12 -49.36
CA THR A 159 -1.34 -19.15 -50.61
C THR A 159 -1.70 -17.96 -51.49
N SER A 160 -0.87 -16.92 -51.49
CA SER A 160 -0.84 -15.90 -52.55
C SER A 160 0.52 -15.97 -53.22
N SER A 161 0.50 -16.42 -54.46
CA SER A 161 1.62 -16.53 -55.38
C SER A 161 2.06 -15.13 -55.85
N TYR A 162 3.11 -14.60 -55.22
CA TYR A 162 3.99 -13.61 -55.83
C TYR A 162 5.43 -14.11 -55.74
N PRO A 163 6.26 -13.99 -56.80
CA PRO A 163 7.59 -14.55 -56.80
C PRO A 163 8.49 -13.77 -55.83
N ASN A 164 9.17 -14.54 -54.97
CA ASN A 164 10.21 -14.13 -54.05
C ASN A 164 11.29 -13.28 -54.73
N ASN A 165 11.64 -12.16 -54.09
CA ASN A 165 13.04 -11.73 -54.03
C ASN A 165 13.54 -11.97 -52.60
N GLY A 166 14.55 -12.84 -52.50
CA GLY A 166 14.78 -13.66 -51.32
C GLY A 166 15.60 -13.04 -50.20
N LYS A 167 15.42 -13.70 -49.05
CA LYS A 167 16.41 -13.95 -47.99
C LYS A 167 16.75 -12.76 -47.09
N ASN A 168 15.83 -12.45 -46.15
CA ASN A 168 16.15 -11.99 -44.78
C ASN A 168 14.90 -11.81 -43.87
N ASN A 169 13.66 -11.89 -44.39
CA ASN A 169 12.46 -11.54 -43.60
C ASN A 169 11.87 -12.66 -42.72
N LYS A 170 12.21 -13.94 -42.91
CA LYS A 170 11.64 -15.04 -42.10
C LYS A 170 12.18 -15.09 -40.67
N SER A 171 13.46 -14.81 -40.45
CA SER A 171 14.03 -14.78 -39.09
C SER A 171 13.62 -13.52 -38.33
N LEU A 172 13.54 -12.37 -39.01
CA LEU A 172 13.10 -11.11 -38.42
C LEU A 172 11.64 -11.20 -37.96
N GLY A 173 10.73 -11.74 -38.79
CA GLY A 173 9.32 -11.91 -38.43
C GLY A 173 9.08 -12.90 -37.27
N ALA A 174 9.84 -13.98 -37.19
CA ALA A 174 9.77 -14.94 -36.09
C ALA A 174 10.36 -14.36 -34.78
N TYR A 175 11.46 -13.61 -34.89
CA TYR A 175 12.08 -12.92 -33.77
C TYR A 175 11.17 -11.81 -33.22
N THR A 176 10.58 -10.97 -34.06
CA THR A 176 9.67 -9.90 -33.65
C THR A 176 8.40 -10.46 -32.99
N ASN A 177 7.83 -11.55 -33.52
CA ASN A 177 6.67 -12.20 -32.92
C ASN A 177 6.99 -12.82 -31.55
N ASN A 178 8.12 -13.54 -31.42
CA ASN A 178 8.53 -14.12 -30.15
C ASN A 178 8.86 -13.06 -29.09
N HIS A 179 9.50 -11.95 -29.50
CA HIS A 179 9.78 -10.81 -28.63
C HIS A 179 8.49 -10.15 -28.14
N TYR A 180 7.54 -9.91 -29.04
CA TYR A 180 6.24 -9.32 -28.70
C TYR A 180 5.43 -10.21 -27.75
N LEU A 181 5.40 -11.53 -28.01
CA LEU A 181 4.70 -12.50 -27.15
C LEU A 181 5.31 -12.57 -25.74
N GLY A 182 6.65 -12.55 -25.65
CA GLY A 182 7.38 -12.52 -24.38
C GLY A 182 7.03 -11.29 -23.55
N LYS A 183 6.92 -10.13 -24.18
CA LYS A 183 6.59 -8.86 -23.51
C LYS A 183 5.17 -8.83 -22.93
N HIS A 184 4.19 -9.37 -23.65
CA HIS A 184 2.82 -9.50 -23.14
C HIS A 184 2.74 -10.42 -21.92
N GLU A 185 3.55 -11.47 -21.90
CA GLU A 185 3.63 -12.37 -20.76
C GLU A 185 4.25 -11.71 -19.52
N GLU A 186 5.33 -10.95 -19.69
CA GLU A 186 5.97 -10.19 -18.61
C GLU A 186 5.03 -9.16 -17.96
N VAL A 187 4.21 -8.51 -18.78
CA VAL A 187 3.16 -7.57 -18.34
C VAL A 187 2.05 -8.29 -17.59
N ARG A 188 1.62 -9.45 -18.10
CA ARG A 188 0.57 -10.27 -17.48
C ARG A 188 1.01 -10.74 -16.10
N VAL A 189 2.28 -11.12 -15.92
CA VAL A 189 2.84 -11.48 -14.61
C VAL A 189 2.70 -10.31 -13.63
N MET A 190 3.01 -9.07 -14.04
CA MET A 190 2.85 -7.91 -13.18
C MET A 190 1.39 -7.64 -12.79
N TYR A 191 0.46 -7.70 -13.75
CA TYR A 191 -0.96 -7.55 -13.44
C TYR A 191 -1.46 -8.63 -12.48
N TRP A 192 -0.96 -9.86 -12.59
CA TRP A 192 -1.25 -10.92 -11.62
C TRP A 192 -0.75 -10.57 -10.22
N GLN A 193 0.49 -10.06 -10.08
CA GLN A 193 1.00 -9.62 -8.77
C GLN A 193 0.10 -8.55 -8.13
N TYR A 194 -0.35 -7.57 -8.92
CA TYR A 194 -1.28 -6.54 -8.44
C TYR A 194 -2.65 -7.12 -8.03
N MET A 195 -3.18 -8.10 -8.77
CA MET A 195 -4.43 -8.76 -8.40
C MET A 195 -4.32 -9.48 -7.06
N VAL A 196 -3.21 -10.20 -6.84
CA VAL A 196 -2.96 -10.90 -5.57
C VAL A 196 -2.90 -9.90 -4.41
N LEU A 197 -2.12 -8.82 -4.56
CA LEU A 197 -2.06 -7.74 -3.56
C LEU A 197 -3.44 -7.18 -3.24
N LEU A 198 -4.23 -6.85 -4.26
CA LEU A 198 -5.57 -6.27 -4.08
C LEU A 198 -6.56 -7.24 -3.46
N ALA A 199 -6.49 -8.53 -3.80
CA ALA A 199 -7.32 -9.57 -3.20
C ALA A 199 -6.98 -9.77 -1.72
N VAL A 200 -5.69 -9.86 -1.38
CA VAL A 200 -5.20 -9.91 0.01
C VAL A 200 -5.61 -8.65 0.76
N SER A 201 -5.52 -7.47 0.13
CA SER A 201 -5.97 -6.21 0.72
C SER A 201 -7.45 -6.20 1.03
N CYS A 202 -8.30 -6.67 0.11
CA CYS A 202 -9.73 -6.80 0.39
C CYS A 202 -9.99 -7.72 1.60
N MET A 203 -9.27 -8.85 1.69
CA MET A 203 -9.41 -9.76 2.83
C MET A 203 -8.95 -9.12 4.15
N GLY A 204 -7.78 -8.47 4.17
CA GLY A 204 -7.26 -7.81 5.37
C GLY A 204 -8.19 -6.71 5.88
N TRP A 205 -8.74 -5.86 4.99
CA TRP A 205 -9.69 -4.83 5.40
C TRP A 205 -11.03 -5.39 5.87
N ILE A 206 -11.44 -6.58 5.42
CA ILE A 206 -12.60 -7.30 5.98
C ILE A 206 -12.29 -7.77 7.41
N PHE A 207 -11.12 -8.36 7.64
CA PHE A 207 -10.71 -8.78 9.00
C PHE A 207 -10.64 -7.58 9.96
N SER A 208 -10.03 -6.48 9.53
CA SER A 208 -10.02 -5.21 10.26
C SER A 208 -11.42 -4.73 10.60
N MET A 209 -12.33 -4.67 9.62
CA MET A 209 -13.72 -4.25 9.85
C MET A 209 -14.43 -5.14 10.87
N ILE A 210 -14.23 -6.46 10.81
CA ILE A 210 -14.82 -7.42 11.76
C ILE A 210 -14.27 -7.18 13.16
N PHE A 211 -12.97 -7.01 13.31
CA PHE A 211 -12.31 -6.74 14.59
C PHE A 211 -12.81 -5.47 15.25
N HIS A 212 -12.83 -4.35 14.53
CA HIS A 212 -13.29 -3.06 15.07
C HIS A 212 -14.82 -3.01 15.31
N THR A 213 -15.56 -3.94 14.71
CA THR A 213 -16.98 -4.18 15.04
C THR A 213 -17.10 -4.94 16.35
N TYR A 214 -16.33 -6.01 16.52
CA TYR A 214 -16.40 -6.94 17.63
C TYR A 214 -15.00 -7.35 18.12
N ASP A 215 -14.48 -6.56 19.05
CA ASP A 215 -13.13 -6.68 19.64
C ASP A 215 -13.00 -7.92 20.54
N ILE A 216 -12.61 -9.05 19.94
CA ILE A 216 -12.19 -10.27 20.64
C ILE A 216 -10.81 -10.74 20.13
N GLY A 217 -10.07 -11.50 20.95
CA GLY A 217 -8.69 -11.88 20.64
C GLY A 217 -8.49 -12.64 19.32
N VAL A 218 -9.48 -13.43 18.88
CA VAL A 218 -9.40 -14.13 17.58
C VAL A 218 -9.51 -13.15 16.41
N THR A 219 -10.45 -12.20 16.45
CA THR A 219 -10.61 -11.20 15.40
C THR A 219 -9.44 -10.23 15.38
N GLU A 220 -8.89 -9.90 16.54
CA GLU A 220 -7.65 -9.14 16.68
C GLU A 220 -6.50 -9.85 15.94
N THR A 221 -6.29 -11.13 16.25
CA THR A 221 -5.25 -11.94 15.62
C THR A 221 -5.40 -12.00 14.09
N LEU A 222 -6.63 -12.15 13.59
CA LEU A 222 -6.90 -12.16 12.15
C LEU A 222 -6.63 -10.81 11.48
N ASP A 223 -6.92 -9.70 12.14
CA ASP A 223 -6.63 -8.36 11.62
C ASP A 223 -5.13 -8.16 11.42
N TYR A 224 -4.33 -8.45 12.45
CA TYR A 224 -2.86 -8.31 12.37
C TYR A 224 -2.22 -9.26 11.35
N ILE A 225 -2.69 -10.51 11.26
CA ILE A 225 -2.28 -11.44 10.21
C ILE A 225 -2.63 -10.87 8.82
N GLY A 226 -3.82 -10.30 8.67
CA GLY A 226 -4.26 -9.63 7.44
C GLY A 226 -3.38 -8.43 7.08
N ALA A 227 -3.07 -7.56 8.04
CA ALA A 227 -2.19 -6.40 7.86
C ALA A 227 -0.79 -6.81 7.38
N PHE A 228 -0.21 -7.85 8.00
CA PHE A 228 1.09 -8.37 7.58
C PHE A 228 1.06 -8.98 6.18
N ALA A 229 -0.02 -9.68 5.83
CA ALA A 229 -0.20 -10.21 4.47
C ALA A 229 -0.23 -9.09 3.41
N ILE A 230 -0.89 -7.97 3.69
CA ILE A 230 -0.93 -6.79 2.79
C ILE A 230 0.48 -6.23 2.60
N ILE A 231 1.22 -6.03 3.68
CA ILE A 231 2.59 -5.49 3.65
C ILE A 231 3.53 -6.41 2.86
N LEU A 232 3.47 -7.73 3.10
CA LEU A 232 4.27 -8.70 2.35
C LEU A 232 3.90 -8.73 0.86
N ALA A 233 2.62 -8.68 0.53
CA ALA A 233 2.17 -8.64 -0.86
C ALA A 233 2.63 -7.36 -1.57
N ASN A 234 2.62 -6.22 -0.88
CA ASN A 234 3.13 -4.95 -1.41
C ASN A 234 4.66 -5.03 -1.64
N LEU A 235 5.40 -5.56 -0.67
CA LEU A 235 6.84 -5.78 -0.82
C LEU A 235 7.14 -6.72 -2.01
N ASN A 236 6.38 -7.79 -2.16
CA ASN A 236 6.50 -8.69 -3.31
C ASN A 236 6.33 -7.94 -4.63
N VAL A 237 5.22 -7.19 -4.78
CA VAL A 237 4.91 -6.44 -6.00
C VAL A 237 6.07 -5.51 -6.41
N ILE A 238 6.58 -4.70 -5.47
CA ILE A 238 7.64 -3.74 -5.80
C ILE A 238 8.99 -4.43 -6.06
N THR A 239 9.32 -5.50 -5.34
CA THR A 239 10.53 -6.31 -5.60
C THR A 239 10.47 -6.92 -6.99
N VAL A 240 9.33 -7.51 -7.39
CA VAL A 240 9.18 -8.07 -8.74
C VAL A 240 9.36 -6.99 -9.80
N ARG A 241 8.83 -5.79 -9.55
CA ARG A 241 8.92 -4.67 -10.48
C ARG A 241 10.34 -4.09 -10.63
N VAL A 242 11.01 -3.79 -9.52
CA VAL A 242 12.34 -3.15 -9.50
C VAL A 242 13.44 -4.09 -10.00
N PHE A 243 13.39 -5.36 -9.61
CA PHE A 243 14.41 -6.34 -9.99
C PHE A 243 14.06 -7.10 -11.27
N HIS A 244 12.99 -6.70 -11.97
CA HIS A 244 12.58 -7.30 -13.23
C HIS A 244 12.40 -8.83 -13.13
N LEU A 245 11.82 -9.29 -12.02
CA LEU A 245 11.62 -10.73 -11.77
C LEU A 245 10.47 -11.30 -12.61
N ASN A 246 9.66 -10.44 -13.22
CA ASN A 246 8.63 -10.80 -14.19
C ASN A 246 9.19 -11.37 -15.51
N HIS A 247 10.47 -11.10 -15.82
CA HIS A 247 11.13 -11.62 -17.03
C HIS A 247 11.37 -13.12 -16.94
N LYS A 248 11.12 -13.86 -18.02
CA LYS A 248 11.28 -15.34 -18.07
C LYS A 248 12.61 -15.84 -17.54
N LYS A 249 13.71 -15.14 -17.87
CA LYS A 249 15.07 -15.46 -17.42
C LYS A 249 15.24 -15.45 -15.89
N ASN A 250 14.37 -14.76 -15.16
CA ASN A 250 14.44 -14.58 -13.72
C ASN A 250 13.38 -15.39 -12.95
N TRP A 251 12.63 -16.29 -13.60
CA TRP A 251 11.53 -17.03 -12.95
C TRP A 251 11.98 -17.87 -11.76
N SER A 252 13.14 -18.52 -11.81
CA SER A 252 13.66 -19.25 -10.65
C SER A 252 13.90 -18.34 -9.45
N LYS A 253 14.37 -17.10 -9.69
CA LYS A 253 14.56 -16.09 -8.63
C LYS A 253 13.23 -15.63 -8.06
N LEU A 254 12.22 -15.46 -8.91
CA LEU A 254 10.86 -15.13 -8.49
C LEU A 254 10.28 -16.21 -7.56
N LEU A 255 10.43 -17.49 -7.93
CA LEU A 255 9.94 -18.61 -7.13
C LEU A 255 10.64 -18.70 -5.77
N ILE A 256 11.97 -18.55 -5.75
CA ILE A 256 12.74 -18.54 -4.49
C ILE A 256 12.29 -17.39 -3.58
N TRP A 257 12.14 -16.18 -4.15
CA TRP A 257 11.68 -15.01 -3.42
C TRP A 257 10.29 -15.22 -2.82
N GLN A 258 9.32 -15.65 -3.63
CA GLN A 258 7.95 -15.85 -3.18
C GLN A 258 7.82 -17.02 -2.21
N GLY A 259 8.61 -18.08 -2.38
CA GLY A 259 8.73 -19.17 -1.41
C GLY A 259 9.24 -18.66 -0.05
N GLY A 260 10.26 -17.80 -0.06
CA GLY A 260 10.77 -17.16 1.16
C GLY A 260 9.71 -16.31 1.87
N LEU A 261 8.94 -15.51 1.13
CA LEU A 261 7.84 -14.71 1.70
C LEU A 261 6.72 -15.59 2.27
N LEU A 262 6.39 -16.70 1.62
CA LEU A 262 5.38 -17.64 2.11
C LEU A 262 5.85 -18.33 3.40
N ILE A 263 7.12 -18.74 3.47
CA ILE A 263 7.72 -19.31 4.69
C ILE A 263 7.67 -18.28 5.83
N LEU A 264 8.05 -17.03 5.55
CA LEU A 264 7.99 -15.95 6.54
C LEU A 264 6.57 -15.69 7.03
N TYR A 265 5.59 -15.62 6.12
CA TYR A 265 4.18 -15.45 6.47
C TYR A 265 3.66 -16.61 7.31
N THR A 266 4.00 -17.85 6.94
CA THR A 266 3.58 -19.06 7.66
C THR A 266 4.18 -19.08 9.06
N TYR A 267 5.47 -18.77 9.19
CA TYR A 267 6.12 -18.60 10.49
C TYR A 267 5.44 -17.53 11.34
N HIS A 268 5.16 -16.36 10.76
CA HIS A 268 4.49 -15.27 11.46
C HIS A 268 3.11 -15.66 11.97
N VAL A 269 2.29 -16.34 11.15
CA VAL A 269 0.96 -16.84 11.54
C VAL A 269 1.07 -17.85 12.68
N ILE A 270 1.93 -18.86 12.56
CA ILE A 270 2.14 -19.87 13.61
C ILE A 270 2.62 -19.21 14.91
N ARG A 271 3.55 -18.27 14.81
CA ARG A 271 4.11 -17.55 15.95
C ARG A 271 3.04 -16.77 16.68
N LEU A 272 2.22 -15.97 15.98
CA LEU A 272 1.14 -15.20 16.60
C LEU A 272 0.05 -16.09 17.20
N TYR A 273 -0.27 -17.21 16.56
CA TYR A 273 -1.23 -18.17 17.10
C TYR A 273 -0.74 -18.83 18.40
N MET A 274 0.54 -19.21 18.47
CA MET A 274 1.10 -19.89 19.63
C MET A 274 1.47 -18.93 20.77
N HIS A 275 2.03 -17.76 20.41
CA HIS A 275 2.51 -16.76 21.36
C HIS A 275 2.15 -15.37 20.81
N TRP A 276 1.04 -14.83 21.29
CA TRP A 276 0.60 -13.49 20.92
C TRP A 276 1.58 -12.43 21.45
N ASP A 277 2.03 -11.53 20.57
CA ASP A 277 2.95 -10.44 20.92
C ASP A 277 2.77 -9.29 19.94
N TYR A 278 2.13 -8.25 20.43
CA TYR A 278 1.88 -7.02 19.69
C TYR A 278 3.18 -6.32 19.26
N ALA A 279 4.18 -6.26 20.15
CA ALA A 279 5.42 -5.53 19.87
C ALA A 279 6.19 -6.17 18.72
N TYR A 280 6.29 -7.51 18.70
CA TYR A 280 6.86 -8.23 17.56
C TYR A 280 6.08 -7.97 16.26
N ASN A 281 4.75 -8.04 16.31
CA ASN A 281 3.92 -7.81 15.15
C ASN A 281 4.17 -6.41 14.56
N MET A 282 4.23 -5.38 15.41
CA MET A 282 4.52 -4.02 14.96
C MET A 282 5.92 -3.90 14.37
N GLN A 283 6.95 -4.46 15.02
CA GLN A 283 8.33 -4.42 14.53
C GLN A 283 8.48 -5.04 13.14
N ILE A 284 7.95 -6.25 12.93
CA ILE A 284 8.09 -6.94 11.64
C ILE A 284 7.30 -6.21 10.54
N ASN A 285 6.10 -5.69 10.83
CA ASN A 285 5.33 -4.87 9.90
C ASN A 285 6.09 -3.59 9.49
N MET A 286 6.70 -2.89 10.45
CA MET A 286 7.49 -1.69 10.17
C MET A 286 8.71 -2.00 9.31
N ILE A 287 9.48 -3.06 9.62
CA ILE A 287 10.67 -3.46 8.85
C ILE A 287 10.30 -3.76 7.39
N MET A 288 9.26 -4.58 7.18
CA MET A 288 8.83 -4.99 5.84
C MET A 288 8.17 -3.83 5.09
N GLY A 289 7.38 -3.00 5.78
CA GLY A 289 6.74 -1.81 5.24
C GLY A 289 7.74 -0.75 4.77
N PHE A 290 8.71 -0.38 5.62
CA PHE A 290 9.74 0.60 5.24
C PHE A 290 10.62 0.08 4.10
N SER A 291 10.94 -1.22 4.09
CA SER A 291 11.65 -1.84 2.96
C SER A 291 10.89 -1.65 1.65
N ALA A 292 9.57 -1.88 1.64
CA ALA A 292 8.74 -1.63 0.46
C ALA A 292 8.72 -0.13 0.08
N MET A 293 8.59 0.78 1.06
CA MET A 293 8.58 2.22 0.82
C MET A 293 9.88 2.71 0.17
N ILE A 294 11.04 2.23 0.65
CA ILE A 294 12.35 2.55 0.06
C ILE A 294 12.40 2.09 -1.41
N LEU A 295 11.96 0.86 -1.69
CA LEU A 295 11.92 0.36 -3.07
C LEU A 295 10.97 1.17 -3.96
N TRP A 296 9.82 1.61 -3.46
CA TRP A 296 8.90 2.49 -4.18
C TRP A 296 9.52 3.85 -4.52
N ILE A 297 10.32 4.42 -3.62
CA ILE A 297 11.06 5.67 -3.88
C ILE A 297 12.11 5.44 -4.97
N VAL A 298 12.89 4.36 -4.86
CA VAL A 298 13.91 4.01 -5.86
C VAL A 298 13.28 3.82 -7.24
N HIS A 299 12.19 3.05 -7.32
CA HIS A 299 11.45 2.82 -8.56
C HIS A 299 10.89 4.11 -9.15
N SER A 300 10.24 4.94 -8.33
CA SER A 300 9.68 6.23 -8.75
C SER A 300 10.76 7.15 -9.35
N LEU A 301 11.95 7.21 -8.75
CA LEU A 301 13.07 8.00 -9.28
C LEU A 301 13.62 7.43 -10.60
N GLN A 302 13.70 6.10 -10.75
CA GLN A 302 14.10 5.46 -12.00
C GLN A 302 13.10 5.76 -13.12
N VAL A 303 11.81 5.61 -12.83
CA VAL A 303 10.72 5.95 -13.75
C VAL A 303 10.75 7.43 -14.13
N ALA A 304 10.97 8.34 -13.18
CA ALA A 304 11.07 9.78 -13.47
C ALA A 304 12.23 10.13 -14.41
N ARG A 305 13.39 9.48 -14.24
CA ARG A 305 14.54 9.64 -15.15
C ARG A 305 14.20 9.11 -16.54
N LYS A 306 13.61 7.91 -16.64
CA LYS A 306 13.23 7.31 -17.92
C LYS A 306 12.18 8.15 -18.64
N TYR A 307 11.18 8.67 -17.92
CA TYR A 307 10.13 9.52 -18.47
C TYR A 307 10.69 10.83 -19.04
N ARG A 308 11.53 11.54 -18.27
CA ARG A 308 12.15 12.80 -18.73
C ARG A 308 13.11 12.64 -19.90
N ALA A 309 13.77 11.49 -20.00
CA ALA A 309 14.71 11.22 -21.09
C ALA A 309 14.02 10.92 -22.42
N ASN A 310 12.78 10.37 -22.39
CA ASN A 310 12.09 9.90 -23.60
C ASN A 310 10.89 10.75 -24.02
N PHE A 311 10.34 11.57 -23.12
CA PHE A 311 9.17 12.40 -23.41
C PHE A 311 9.46 13.88 -23.18
N VAL A 312 9.11 14.71 -24.16
CA VAL A 312 9.21 16.17 -24.07
C VAL A 312 7.87 16.74 -23.62
N ILE A 313 7.83 17.32 -22.41
CA ILE A 313 6.62 17.91 -21.84
C ILE A 313 6.58 19.39 -22.20
N TYR A 314 5.83 19.74 -23.24
CA TYR A 314 5.56 21.14 -23.59
C TYR A 314 4.14 21.53 -23.14
N ASN A 315 3.98 22.57 -22.33
CA ASN A 315 2.67 23.06 -21.87
C ASN A 315 1.73 21.95 -21.32
N ASN A 316 2.25 21.01 -20.51
CA ASN A 316 1.47 19.87 -19.97
C ASN A 316 0.85 18.95 -21.05
N SER A 317 1.45 18.87 -22.25
CA SER A 317 0.99 17.99 -23.33
C SER A 317 1.01 16.51 -22.90
N ILE A 318 -0.15 15.86 -22.96
CA ILE A 318 -0.32 14.43 -22.65
C ILE A 318 0.48 13.58 -23.65
N GLN A 319 1.19 12.57 -23.14
CA GLN A 319 2.04 11.65 -23.88
C GLN A 319 1.40 10.26 -23.97
N LEU A 320 0.77 9.79 -22.88
CA LEU A 320 0.20 8.44 -22.79
C LEU A 320 -1.30 8.47 -22.51
N LEU A 321 -2.09 8.51 -23.58
CA LEU A 321 -3.55 8.42 -23.51
C LEU A 321 -4.02 6.95 -23.34
N PRO A 322 -5.05 6.66 -22.54
CA PRO A 322 -5.80 7.53 -21.62
C PRO A 322 -5.28 7.51 -20.17
N TYR A 323 -4.05 7.01 -19.95
CA TYR A 323 -3.55 6.73 -18.61
C TYR A 323 -3.21 8.01 -17.83
N GLU A 324 -2.53 8.96 -18.47
CA GLU A 324 -2.17 10.24 -17.84
C GLU A 324 -3.40 11.12 -17.58
N THR A 325 -4.39 11.12 -18.48
CA THR A 325 -5.63 11.90 -18.28
C THR A 325 -6.41 11.41 -17.07
N ARG A 326 -6.46 10.10 -16.84
CA ARG A 326 -7.13 9.54 -15.66
C ARG A 326 -6.45 9.95 -14.36
N ILE A 327 -5.12 9.95 -14.33
CA ILE A 327 -4.34 10.41 -13.17
C ILE A 327 -4.55 11.91 -12.95
N LEU A 328 -4.44 12.72 -14.01
CA LEU A 328 -4.63 14.17 -13.94
C LEU A 328 -6.05 14.55 -13.50
N ALA A 329 -7.08 13.82 -13.93
CA ALA A 329 -8.46 14.04 -13.49
C ALA A 329 -8.60 13.83 -11.98
N LYS A 330 -7.91 12.84 -11.41
CA LYS A 330 -7.88 12.62 -9.96
C LYS A 330 -7.13 13.73 -9.23
N LEU A 331 -5.97 14.13 -9.74
CA LEU A 331 -5.20 15.22 -9.15
C LEU A 331 -5.87 16.60 -9.30
N HIS A 332 -6.75 16.77 -10.29
CA HIS A 332 -7.55 17.99 -10.46
C HIS A 332 -8.49 18.23 -9.28
N TYR A 333 -9.03 17.19 -8.65
CA TYR A 333 -9.79 17.33 -7.41
C TYR A 333 -8.97 17.96 -6.28
N LEU A 334 -7.65 17.75 -6.29
CA LEU A 334 -6.70 18.37 -5.37
C LEU A 334 -6.17 19.72 -5.87
N ARG A 335 -6.70 20.24 -6.99
CA ARG A 335 -6.24 21.45 -7.69
C ARG A 335 -4.77 21.38 -8.16
N ILE A 336 -4.24 20.18 -8.40
CA ILE A 336 -2.84 19.96 -8.82
C ILE A 336 -2.80 19.17 -10.14
N SER A 337 -3.00 19.82 -11.29
CA SER A 337 -2.98 19.12 -12.60
C SER A 337 -1.66 19.37 -13.34
N LYS A 338 -0.56 18.75 -12.88
CA LYS A 338 0.78 18.89 -13.45
C LYS A 338 1.34 17.55 -13.92
N LEU A 339 1.68 17.44 -15.20
CA LEU A 339 2.12 16.17 -15.82
C LEU A 339 3.47 15.69 -15.27
N TRP A 340 4.39 16.64 -15.00
CA TRP A 340 5.71 16.34 -14.45
C TRP A 340 5.68 15.71 -13.05
N LEU A 341 4.54 15.78 -12.35
CA LEU A 341 4.34 15.19 -11.03
C LEU A 341 4.03 13.69 -11.09
N ILE A 342 3.50 13.19 -12.21
CA ILE A 342 3.02 11.80 -12.34
C ILE A 342 4.10 10.80 -11.91
N PRO A 343 5.38 10.88 -12.34
CA PRO A 343 6.40 9.93 -11.91
C PRO A 343 6.65 9.88 -10.40
N TYR A 344 6.34 10.97 -9.67
CA TYR A 344 6.62 11.15 -8.24
C TYR A 344 5.46 10.76 -7.32
N ILE A 345 4.33 10.31 -7.87
CA ILE A 345 3.15 9.91 -7.09
C ILE A 345 3.48 8.89 -5.99
N PRO A 346 4.29 7.83 -6.21
CA PRO A 346 4.63 6.90 -5.13
C PRO A 346 5.36 7.55 -3.95
N ILE A 347 6.18 8.57 -4.20
CA ILE A 347 6.87 9.31 -3.11
C ILE A 347 5.86 10.12 -2.31
N ILE A 348 4.93 10.80 -2.98
CA ILE A 348 3.86 11.57 -2.32
C ILE A 348 2.97 10.64 -1.48
N ASN A 349 2.59 9.49 -2.04
CA ASN A 349 1.84 8.46 -1.33
C ASN A 349 2.59 7.96 -0.09
N ASN A 350 3.89 7.72 -0.20
CA ASN A 350 4.72 7.34 0.94
C ASN A 350 4.76 8.44 2.01
N CYS A 351 4.83 9.72 1.64
CA CYS A 351 4.75 10.82 2.62
C CYS A 351 3.42 10.78 3.40
N ILE A 352 2.29 10.53 2.74
CA ILE A 352 0.98 10.39 3.40
C ILE A 352 1.00 9.22 4.39
N LEU A 353 1.58 8.07 3.99
CA LEU A 353 1.71 6.91 4.87
C LEU A 353 2.64 7.21 6.06
N VAL A 354 3.79 7.88 5.86
CA VAL A 354 4.65 8.28 6.99
C VAL A 354 3.90 9.20 7.95
N CYS A 355 3.12 10.16 7.46
CA CYS A 355 2.29 11.01 8.32
C CYS A 355 1.32 10.16 9.17
N GLY A 356 0.72 9.13 8.59
CA GLY A 356 -0.15 8.23 9.34
C GLY A 356 0.59 7.38 10.38
N ILE A 357 1.78 6.85 10.07
CA ILE A 357 2.63 6.14 11.04
C ILE A 357 3.01 7.06 12.20
N LEU A 358 3.32 8.33 11.90
CA LEU A 358 3.65 9.31 12.94
C LEU A 358 2.47 9.59 13.87
N LEU A 359 1.23 9.57 13.36
CA LEU A 359 0.04 9.67 14.23
C LEU A 359 -0.02 8.46 15.17
N GLU A 360 0.11 7.25 14.65
CA GLU A 360 0.09 6.01 15.43
C GLU A 360 1.15 6.00 16.53
N VAL A 361 2.39 6.41 16.21
CA VAL A 361 3.50 6.39 17.16
C VAL A 361 3.36 7.43 18.26
N ASN A 362 2.81 8.61 17.95
CA ASN A 362 2.64 9.64 18.96
C ASN A 362 1.44 9.35 19.87
N ASP A 363 0.39 8.71 19.33
CA ASP A 363 -0.91 8.41 19.96
C ASP A 363 -1.57 9.64 20.61
N PHE A 364 -2.90 9.69 20.68
CA PHE A 364 -3.59 10.79 21.34
C PHE A 364 -4.99 10.38 21.81
N GLU A 365 -5.51 11.11 22.79
CA GLU A 365 -6.85 10.88 23.32
C GLU A 365 -7.93 11.03 22.23
N PRO A 366 -8.87 10.08 22.10
CA PRO A 366 -9.80 10.09 20.99
C PRO A 366 -10.73 11.29 21.02
N TRP A 367 -10.83 11.99 19.89
CA TRP A 367 -11.82 13.03 19.70
C TRP A 367 -13.22 12.43 19.77
N TRP A 368 -14.04 13.01 20.65
CA TRP A 368 -15.40 12.54 20.96
C TRP A 368 -15.49 11.07 21.40
N ARG A 369 -14.38 10.45 21.84
CA ARG A 369 -14.27 9.00 22.08
C ARG A 369 -14.65 8.15 20.86
N LEU A 370 -14.34 8.64 19.66
CA LEU A 370 -14.62 7.97 18.39
C LEU A 370 -13.43 7.95 17.43
N VAL A 371 -12.64 9.03 17.38
CA VAL A 371 -11.55 9.20 16.41
C VAL A 371 -10.23 9.38 17.16
N ASP A 372 -9.37 8.38 17.09
CA ASP A 372 -8.01 8.38 17.62
C ASP A 372 -6.94 8.36 16.51
N ALA A 373 -5.67 8.27 16.90
CA ALA A 373 -4.55 8.12 15.99
C ALA A 373 -4.71 6.93 15.03
N HIS A 374 -5.13 5.78 15.55
CA HIS A 374 -5.29 4.55 14.78
C HIS A 374 -6.38 4.67 13.70
N SER A 375 -7.52 5.27 14.04
CA SER A 375 -8.58 5.55 13.07
C SER A 375 -8.11 6.51 11.97
N LEU A 376 -7.29 7.51 12.31
CA LEU A 376 -6.72 8.42 11.31
C LEU A 376 -5.70 7.71 10.41
N TRP A 377 -4.94 6.75 10.91
CA TRP A 377 -4.12 5.87 10.08
C TRP A 377 -4.96 5.12 9.03
N HIS A 378 -6.11 4.56 9.42
CA HIS A 378 -7.03 3.90 8.49
C HIS A 378 -7.57 4.89 7.46
N LEU A 379 -7.96 6.09 7.88
CA LEU A 379 -8.42 7.13 6.96
C LEU A 379 -7.33 7.52 5.94
N LEU A 380 -6.09 7.72 6.40
CA LEU A 380 -5.00 8.17 5.54
C LEU A 380 -4.58 7.13 4.51
N THR A 381 -4.71 5.84 4.81
CA THR A 381 -4.37 4.74 3.87
C THR A 381 -5.34 4.63 2.67
N ILE A 382 -6.53 5.24 2.75
CA ILE A 382 -7.50 5.30 1.65
C ILE A 382 -6.94 6.11 0.47
N PHE A 383 -6.35 7.28 0.75
CA PHE A 383 -5.99 8.24 -0.30
C PHE A 383 -4.90 7.74 -1.26
N PRO A 384 -3.77 7.15 -0.80
CA PRO A 384 -2.78 6.57 -1.70
C PRO A 384 -3.39 5.56 -2.68
N ASN A 385 -4.29 4.70 -2.19
CA ASN A 385 -4.93 3.66 -2.99
C ASN A 385 -5.86 4.22 -4.08
N LEU A 386 -6.36 5.45 -3.94
CA LEU A 386 -7.19 6.08 -4.97
C LEU A 386 -6.42 6.33 -6.27
N ILE A 387 -5.11 6.54 -6.22
CA ILE A 387 -4.30 6.92 -7.41
C ILE A 387 -3.18 5.94 -7.73
N TRP A 388 -2.72 5.17 -6.74
CA TRP A 388 -1.55 4.30 -6.88
C TRP A 388 -1.70 3.24 -7.99
N PHE A 389 -2.85 2.58 -8.12
CA PHE A 389 -3.04 1.59 -9.16
C PHE A 389 -3.19 2.18 -10.57
N ASP A 390 -3.66 3.42 -10.70
CA ASP A 390 -3.61 4.12 -11.99
C ASP A 390 -2.16 4.43 -12.39
N TRP A 391 -1.34 4.84 -11.42
CA TRP A 391 0.09 5.04 -11.62
C TRP A 391 0.79 3.74 -12.02
N ASN A 392 0.48 2.62 -11.36
CA ASN A 392 1.06 1.31 -11.68
C ASN A 392 0.69 0.83 -13.10
N VAL A 393 -0.54 1.10 -13.56
CA VAL A 393 -0.93 0.84 -14.95
C VAL A 393 -0.14 1.76 -15.90
N TRP A 394 -0.06 3.06 -15.60
CA TRP A 394 0.71 4.01 -16.40
C TRP A 394 2.19 3.62 -16.51
N ASP A 395 2.84 3.19 -15.43
CA ASP A 395 4.22 2.71 -15.41
C ASP A 395 4.45 1.49 -16.31
N ILE A 396 3.54 0.51 -16.25
CA ILE A 396 3.57 -0.66 -17.14
C ILE A 396 3.46 -0.24 -18.60
N GLU A 397 2.49 0.62 -18.93
CA GLU A 397 2.21 1.03 -20.30
C GLU A 397 3.33 1.91 -20.86
N MET A 398 3.96 2.74 -20.02
CA MET A 398 5.19 3.46 -20.38
C MET A 398 6.33 2.48 -20.71
N THR A 399 6.52 1.44 -19.90
CA THR A 399 7.55 0.43 -20.15
C THR A 399 7.31 -0.32 -21.46
N LYS A 400 6.03 -0.57 -21.82
CA LYS A 400 5.68 -1.15 -23.12
C LYS A 400 6.09 -0.33 -24.33
N LEU A 401 6.23 0.99 -24.19
CA LEU A 401 6.61 1.86 -25.30
C LEU A 401 8.13 2.05 -25.42
N LEU A 402 8.85 1.93 -24.31
CA LEU A 402 10.28 2.29 -24.23
C LEU A 402 11.23 1.10 -24.36
N ASP A 403 10.75 -0.11 -24.07
CA ASP A 403 11.48 -1.37 -24.31
C ASP A 403 11.06 -2.00 -25.65
#